data_AF-A0A397G055-F1
#
_entry.id   AF-A0A397G055-F1
#
_cell.length_a   1.000
_cell.length_b   1.000
_cell.length_c   1.000
_cell.angle_alpha   90.00
_cell.angle_beta   90.00
_cell.angle_gamma   90.00
#
_symmetry.space_group_name_H-M   'P 1'
#
loop_
_entity.id
_entity.type
_entity.pdbx_description
1 polymer ?
#
loop_
_entity_poly.entity_id
_entity_poly.type
_entity_poly.pdbx_seq_one_letter_code
_entity_poly.pdbx_strand_id
1 'polypeptide(L)'
;MERKLRVLSNSIQFLRKSMTTLEQCMNEITLRLSNLETMQTNANEATRCVFITSILNASLAIVRRLTNEEKIYISYQKGISGEEASGRVDYAIKGNEDFMCIAEGKPRNVEIGYLQNIMQLESAYHTNKKKRTADEAFRDDDYDYLYGIVSTATEWHFIVFATEPLLYQ
;
A
#
# COMPACT_ATOMS: atom_id res chain seq x y z
N MET A 1 24.98 -32.33 -7.02
CA MET A 1 25.68 -31.05 -6.83
C MET A 1 25.24 -30.00 -7.85
N GLU A 2 25.29 -30.31 -9.15
CA GLU A 2 24.87 -29.40 -10.24
C GLU A 2 23.42 -28.90 -10.18
N ARG A 3 22.48 -29.75 -9.74
CA ARG A 3 21.05 -29.36 -9.63
C ARG A 3 20.82 -28.26 -8.59
N LYS A 4 21.56 -28.30 -7.47
CA LYS A 4 21.51 -27.25 -6.43
C LYS A 4 22.17 -25.96 -6.90
N LEU A 5 23.30 -26.05 -7.62
CA LEU A 5 23.97 -24.89 -8.22
C LEU A 5 23.09 -24.19 -9.27
N ARG A 6 22.34 -24.94 -10.08
CA ARG A 6 21.40 -24.39 -11.06
C ARG A 6 20.24 -23.65 -10.41
N VAL A 7 19.68 -24.20 -9.33
CA VAL A 7 18.61 -23.54 -8.56
C VAL A 7 19.12 -22.22 -7.96
N LEU A 8 20.30 -22.23 -7.34
CA LEU A 8 20.92 -21.03 -6.76
C LEU A 8 21.19 -19.96 -7.83
N SER A 9 21.73 -20.36 -8.99
CA SER A 9 21.98 -19.46 -10.13
C SER A 9 20.70 -18.81 -10.65
N ASN A 10 19.61 -19.57 -10.78
CA ASN A 10 18.32 -19.05 -11.23
C ASN A 10 17.73 -18.07 -10.20
N SER A 11 17.83 -18.39 -8.90
CA SER A 11 17.40 -17.48 -7.83
C SER A 11 18.20 -16.18 -7.84
N ILE A 12 19.52 -16.24 -8.02
CA ILE A 12 20.38 -15.06 -8.12
C ILE A 12 20.04 -14.22 -9.35
N GLN A 13 19.81 -14.86 -10.50
CA GLN A 13 19.44 -14.15 -11.73
C GLN A 13 18.05 -13.49 -11.62
N PHE A 14 17.10 -14.16 -10.97
CA PHE A 14 15.78 -13.61 -10.66
C PHE A 14 15.90 -12.38 -9.75
N LEU A 15 16.63 -12.48 -8.64
CA LEU A 15 16.87 -11.36 -7.72
C LEU A 15 17.53 -10.18 -8.44
N ARG A 16 18.53 -10.44 -9.28
CA ARG A 16 19.25 -9.41 -10.03
C ARG A 16 18.33 -8.69 -11.03
N LYS A 17 17.52 -9.44 -11.78
CA LYS A 17 16.54 -8.86 -12.72
C LYS A 17 15.47 -8.03 -11.99
N SER A 18 14.97 -8.53 -10.86
CA SER A 18 14.00 -7.78 -10.03
C SER A 18 14.60 -6.48 -9.52
N MET A 19 15.87 -6.46 -9.10
CA MET A 19 16.56 -5.26 -8.63
C MET A 19 16.80 -4.22 -9.74
N THR A 20 17.20 -4.65 -10.94
CA THR A 20 17.31 -3.74 -12.11
C THR A 20 15.96 -3.17 -12.53
N THR A 21 14.90 -3.98 -12.45
CA THR A 21 13.56 -3.49 -12.79
C THR A 21 13.01 -2.52 -11.75
N LEU A 22 13.35 -2.73 -10.48
CA LEU A 22 13.06 -1.80 -9.39
C LEU A 22 13.77 -0.47 -9.62
N GLU A 23 15.04 -0.48 -10.01
CA GLU A 23 15.81 0.73 -10.30
C GLU A 23 15.21 1.54 -11.46
N GLN A 24 14.81 0.89 -12.55
CA GLN A 24 14.13 1.55 -13.67
C GLN A 24 12.80 2.18 -13.24
N CYS A 25 12.02 1.45 -12.44
CA CYS A 25 10.76 1.94 -11.87
C CYS A 25 10.99 3.18 -10.99
N MET A 26 11.98 3.13 -10.10
CA MET A 26 12.34 4.25 -9.23
C MET A 26 12.81 5.47 -10.03
N ASN A 27 13.59 5.27 -11.09
CA ASN A 27 14.04 6.35 -11.98
C ASN A 27 12.86 7.00 -12.72
N GLU A 28 11.91 6.21 -13.22
CA GLU A 28 10.73 6.75 -13.91
C GLU A 28 9.77 7.47 -12.95
N ILE A 29 9.59 6.95 -11.73
CA ILE A 29 8.83 7.64 -10.67
C ILE A 29 9.51 8.97 -10.32
N THR A 30 10.82 8.96 -10.11
CA THR A 30 11.60 10.15 -9.75
C THR A 30 11.51 11.23 -10.83
N LEU A 31 11.63 10.84 -12.11
CA LEU A 31 11.50 11.76 -13.24
C LEU A 31 10.10 12.39 -13.33
N ARG A 32 9.05 11.60 -13.07
CA ARG A 32 7.66 12.10 -13.08
C ARG A 32 7.41 13.06 -11.90
N LEU A 33 8.03 12.81 -10.75
CA LEU A 33 7.96 13.69 -9.57
C LEU A 33 8.74 15.00 -9.75
N SER A 34 9.93 14.98 -10.37
CA SER A 34 10.69 16.23 -10.62
C SER A 34 9.94 17.19 -11.54
N ASN A 35 9.23 16.66 -12.54
CA ASN A 35 8.40 17.46 -13.43
C ASN A 35 7.19 18.08 -12.70
N LEU A 36 6.71 17.45 -11.63
CA LEU A 36 5.61 17.97 -10.80
C LEU A 36 6.03 19.13 -9.90
N GLU A 37 7.22 19.06 -9.29
CA GLU A 37 7.74 20.11 -8.42
C GLU A 37 7.76 21.46 -9.14
N THR A 38 8.09 21.45 -10.43
CA THR A 38 8.06 22.63 -11.29
C THR A 38 6.65 23.19 -11.57
N MET A 39 5.58 22.41 -11.31
CA MET A 39 4.17 22.78 -11.58
C MET A 39 3.34 23.09 -10.31
N GLN A 40 3.94 23.05 -9.11
CA GLN A 40 3.25 22.96 -7.82
C GLN A 40 2.29 24.11 -7.44
N THR A 41 2.34 25.27 -8.08
CA THR A 41 1.53 26.42 -7.63
C THR A 41 0.03 26.28 -7.94
N ASN A 42 -0.37 25.51 -8.97
CA ASN A 42 -1.77 25.46 -9.45
C ASN A 42 -2.32 24.05 -9.76
N ALA A 43 -1.59 22.97 -9.45
CA ALA A 43 -2.06 21.61 -9.77
C ALA A 43 -3.34 21.27 -8.98
N ASN A 44 -4.43 21.04 -9.71
CA ASN A 44 -5.72 20.66 -9.14
C ASN A 44 -5.67 19.22 -8.58
N GLU A 45 -6.66 18.86 -7.77
CA GLU A 45 -6.77 17.55 -7.11
C GLU A 45 -6.66 16.38 -8.10
N ALA A 46 -7.27 16.50 -9.27
CA ALA A 46 -7.25 15.46 -10.30
C ALA A 46 -5.82 15.17 -10.80
N THR A 47 -5.00 16.20 -11.00
CA THR A 47 -3.59 16.03 -11.36
C THR A 47 -2.84 15.26 -10.26
N ARG A 48 -3.04 15.59 -8.98
CA ARG A 48 -2.35 14.90 -7.86
C ARG A 48 -2.74 13.43 -7.77
N CYS A 49 -4.03 13.12 -7.95
CA CYS A 49 -4.52 11.75 -7.96
C CYS A 49 -3.88 10.90 -9.07
N VAL A 50 -3.57 11.48 -10.24
CA VAL A 50 -2.85 10.75 -11.31
C VAL A 50 -1.48 10.26 -10.85
N PHE A 51 -0.74 11.09 -10.11
CA PHE A 51 0.60 10.72 -9.63
C PHE A 51 0.55 9.75 -8.47
N ILE A 52 -0.34 9.98 -7.49
CA ILE A 52 -0.54 9.04 -6.39
C ILE A 52 -0.90 7.66 -6.97
N THR A 53 -1.86 7.62 -7.90
CA THR A 53 -2.26 6.39 -8.60
C THR A 53 -1.09 5.73 -9.34
N SER A 54 -0.26 6.53 -10.02
CA SER A 54 0.90 6.01 -10.76
C SER A 54 1.91 5.35 -9.83
N ILE A 55 2.23 5.99 -8.70
CA ILE A 55 3.16 5.48 -7.69
C ILE A 55 2.61 4.22 -7.04
N LEU A 56 1.35 4.23 -6.61
CA LEU A 56 0.72 3.05 -6.00
C LEU A 56 0.71 1.84 -6.95
N ASN A 57 0.37 2.04 -8.23
CA ASN A 57 0.38 0.95 -9.23
C ASN A 57 1.79 0.40 -9.48
N ALA A 58 2.79 1.28 -9.55
CA ALA A 58 4.18 0.90 -9.73
C ALA A 58 4.70 0.09 -8.52
N SER A 59 4.43 0.57 -7.30
CA SER A 59 4.73 -0.14 -6.05
C SER A 59 4.03 -1.51 -5.99
N LEU A 60 2.75 -1.58 -6.37
CA LEU A 60 2.01 -2.84 -6.42
C LEU A 60 2.65 -3.85 -7.41
N ALA A 61 3.06 -3.38 -8.59
CA ALA A 61 3.72 -4.22 -9.58
C ALA A 61 5.06 -4.77 -9.07
N ILE A 62 5.81 -3.97 -8.30
CA ILE A 62 7.03 -4.42 -7.62
C ILE A 62 6.70 -5.49 -6.58
N VAL A 63 5.74 -5.22 -5.68
CA VAL A 63 5.34 -6.15 -4.62
C VAL A 63 4.94 -7.50 -5.22
N ARG A 64 4.05 -7.53 -6.21
CA ARG A 64 3.63 -8.76 -6.90
C ARG A 64 4.80 -9.56 -7.46
N ARG A 65 5.81 -8.89 -8.02
CA ARG A 65 7.02 -9.55 -8.55
C ARG A 65 7.92 -10.10 -7.45
N LEU A 66 8.04 -9.40 -6.33
CA LEU A 66 8.89 -9.81 -5.21
C LEU A 66 8.28 -10.95 -4.39
N THR A 67 6.98 -10.88 -4.13
CA THR A 67 6.27 -11.86 -3.31
C THR A 67 5.72 -13.03 -4.12
N ASN A 68 5.67 -12.90 -5.46
CA ASN A 68 4.98 -13.84 -6.35
C ASN A 68 3.50 -14.04 -5.97
N GLU A 69 2.89 -13.02 -5.35
CA GLU A 69 1.47 -13.00 -4.96
C GLU A 69 0.69 -12.07 -5.88
N GLU A 70 -0.05 -12.65 -6.82
CA GLU A 70 -0.86 -11.88 -7.78
C GLU A 70 -2.15 -11.33 -7.16
N LYS A 71 -2.59 -11.87 -6.01
CA LYS A 71 -3.85 -11.48 -5.36
C LYS A 71 -3.75 -10.21 -4.53
N ILE A 72 -2.60 -9.54 -4.51
CA ILE A 72 -2.50 -8.18 -3.97
C ILE A 72 -2.98 -7.22 -5.07
N TYR A 73 -3.96 -6.36 -4.80
CA TYR A 73 -4.51 -5.41 -5.79
C TYR A 73 -4.96 -4.08 -5.17
N ILE A 74 -5.08 -3.03 -5.99
CA ILE A 74 -5.66 -1.74 -5.61
C ILE A 74 -7.14 -1.72 -6.01
N SER A 75 -7.99 -1.30 -5.08
CA SER A 75 -9.41 -0.99 -5.28
C SER A 75 -9.63 0.51 -5.09
N TYR A 76 -10.03 1.19 -6.16
CA TYR A 76 -10.28 2.63 -6.17
C TYR A 76 -11.67 2.94 -5.59
N GLN A 77 -11.78 4.03 -4.82
CA GLN A 77 -13.06 4.53 -4.27
C GLN A 77 -13.88 3.45 -3.53
N LYS A 78 -13.19 2.56 -2.81
CA LYS A 78 -13.82 1.42 -2.15
C LYS A 78 -14.61 1.92 -0.93
N GLY A 79 -15.88 1.54 -0.84
CA GLY A 79 -16.66 1.74 0.39
C GLY A 79 -16.09 0.89 1.53
N ILE A 80 -15.81 1.52 2.66
CA ILE A 80 -15.52 0.89 3.93
C ILE A 80 -16.67 1.21 4.88
N SER A 81 -17.15 0.18 5.56
CA SER A 81 -18.22 0.29 6.56
C SER A 81 -17.71 -0.31 7.87
N GLY A 82 -17.41 0.56 8.83
CA GLY A 82 -17.19 0.18 10.22
C GLY A 82 -18.21 0.85 11.14
N GLU A 83 -18.13 0.52 12.42
CA GLU A 83 -19.01 1.08 13.45
C GLU A 83 -18.74 2.58 13.66
N GLU A 84 -17.48 3.02 13.55
CA GLU A 84 -17.07 4.40 13.78
C GLU A 84 -16.97 5.27 12.51
N ALA A 85 -16.60 4.66 11.38
CA ALA A 85 -16.51 5.37 10.11
C ALA A 85 -17.11 4.57 8.95
N SER A 86 -17.99 5.23 8.20
CA SER A 86 -18.49 4.75 6.91
C SER A 86 -18.18 5.77 5.82
N GLY A 87 -17.63 5.31 4.70
CA GLY A 87 -17.20 6.21 3.63
C GLY A 87 -16.43 5.50 2.54
N ARG A 88 -16.12 6.22 1.46
CA ARG A 88 -15.25 5.71 0.40
C ARG A 88 -13.82 6.15 0.69
N VAL A 89 -12.88 5.21 0.60
CA VAL A 89 -11.45 5.53 0.61
C VAL A 89 -10.98 5.82 -0.80
N ASP A 90 -10.01 6.71 -0.97
CA ASP A 90 -9.46 6.99 -2.30
C ASP A 90 -8.83 5.71 -2.90
N TYR A 91 -8.02 5.02 -2.11
CA TYR A 91 -7.34 3.79 -2.50
C TYR A 91 -7.34 2.76 -1.36
N ALA A 92 -7.84 1.55 -1.64
CA ALA A 92 -7.66 0.39 -0.77
C ALA A 92 -6.72 -0.60 -1.44
N ILE A 93 -5.62 -0.96 -0.78
CA ILE A 93 -4.78 -2.08 -1.20
C ILE A 93 -5.20 -3.31 -0.41
N LYS A 94 -5.47 -4.40 -1.12
CA LYS A 94 -6.00 -5.63 -0.56
C LYS A 94 -5.16 -6.83 -0.98
N GLY A 95 -5.07 -7.85 -0.13
CA GLY A 95 -4.50 -9.16 -0.44
C GLY A 95 -5.50 -10.24 -0.06
N ASN A 96 -5.76 -11.21 -0.94
CA ASN A 96 -6.77 -12.27 -0.67
C ASN A 96 -8.13 -11.75 -0.17
N GLU A 97 -8.58 -10.58 -0.66
CA GLU A 97 -9.80 -9.88 -0.23
C GLU A 97 -9.75 -9.13 1.12
N ASP A 98 -8.66 -9.21 1.86
CA ASP A 98 -8.48 -8.46 3.11
C ASP A 98 -7.75 -7.15 2.86
N PHE A 99 -8.12 -6.12 3.61
CA PHE A 99 -7.41 -4.85 3.57
C PHE A 99 -6.00 -5.02 4.11
N MET A 100 -5.01 -4.49 3.38
CA MET A 100 -3.62 -4.41 3.83
C MET A 100 -3.21 -2.96 4.06
N CYS A 101 -3.69 -2.05 3.21
CA CYS A 101 -3.37 -0.63 3.30
C CYS A 101 -4.52 0.25 2.81
N ILE A 102 -4.65 1.44 3.42
CA ILE A 102 -5.55 2.50 2.97
C ILE A 102 -4.73 3.74 2.62
N ALA A 103 -4.89 4.26 1.41
CA ALA A 103 -4.24 5.47 0.94
C ALA A 103 -5.27 6.58 0.73
N GLU A 104 -4.95 7.78 1.21
CA GLU A 104 -5.75 9.00 1.08
C GLU A 104 -4.92 10.09 0.37
N GLY A 105 -5.46 10.63 -0.71
CA GLY A 105 -4.92 11.79 -1.38
C GLY A 105 -5.44 13.07 -0.72
N LYS A 106 -4.55 14.02 -0.42
CA LYS A 106 -4.92 15.32 0.13
C LYS A 106 -4.31 16.47 -0.68
N PRO A 107 -5.03 17.58 -0.88
CA PRO A 107 -4.51 18.68 -1.67
C PRO A 107 -3.40 19.47 -0.94
N ARG A 108 -3.55 19.70 0.36
CA ARG A 108 -2.57 20.42 1.22
C ARG A 108 -2.63 20.04 2.70
N ASN A 109 -3.82 19.84 3.26
CA ASN A 109 -3.98 19.58 4.70
C ASN A 109 -3.79 18.08 5.01
N VAL A 110 -2.56 17.69 5.32
CA VAL A 110 -2.20 16.31 5.69
C VAL A 110 -2.74 15.89 7.06
N GLU A 111 -2.96 16.83 7.98
CA GLU A 111 -3.46 16.53 9.33
C GLU A 111 -4.88 15.98 9.30
N ILE A 112 -5.77 16.60 8.53
CA ILE A 112 -7.11 16.05 8.28
C ILE A 112 -7.01 14.68 7.61
N GLY A 113 -6.03 14.51 6.73
CA GLY A 113 -5.72 13.22 6.11
C GLY A 113 -5.36 12.13 7.11
N TYR A 114 -4.55 12.44 8.13
CA TYR A 114 -4.21 11.47 9.18
C TYR A 114 -5.43 11.01 9.95
N LEU A 115 -6.22 11.96 10.45
CA LEU A 115 -7.40 11.64 11.25
C LEU A 115 -8.39 10.78 10.45
N GLN A 116 -8.65 11.16 9.20
CA GLN A 116 -9.52 10.39 8.31
C GLN A 116 -8.96 8.99 8.05
N ASN A 117 -7.67 8.88 7.74
CA ASN A 117 -7.04 7.60 7.41
C ASN A 117 -7.04 6.66 8.62
N ILE A 118 -6.77 7.14 9.83
CA ILE A 118 -6.82 6.35 11.07
C ILE A 118 -8.22 5.76 11.29
N MET A 119 -9.28 6.58 11.20
CA MET A 119 -10.66 6.10 11.35
C MET A 119 -11.02 5.05 10.29
N GLN A 120 -10.55 5.21 9.07
CA GLN A 120 -10.78 4.23 8.00
C GLN A 120 -10.00 2.93 8.24
N LEU A 121 -8.79 2.98 8.80
CA LEU A 121 -7.98 1.82 9.15
C LEU A 121 -8.66 1.00 10.25
N GLU A 122 -9.22 1.64 11.26
CA GLU A 122 -10.00 0.98 12.30
C GLU A 122 -11.22 0.24 11.71
N SER A 123 -11.98 0.90 10.83
CA SER A 123 -13.09 0.25 10.13
C SER A 123 -12.64 -0.92 9.26
N ALA A 124 -11.48 -0.81 8.59
CA ALA A 124 -10.92 -1.91 7.80
C ALA A 124 -10.46 -3.08 8.67
N TYR A 125 -9.86 -2.82 9.83
CA TYR A 125 -9.46 -3.84 10.79
C TYR A 125 -10.67 -4.66 11.23
N HIS A 126 -11.75 -4.01 11.64
CA HIS A 126 -12.98 -4.71 12.00
C HIS A 126 -13.60 -5.47 10.83
N THR A 127 -13.51 -4.92 9.61
CA THR A 127 -14.00 -5.61 8.40
C THR A 127 -13.21 -6.90 8.13
N ASN A 128 -11.88 -6.87 8.24
CA ASN A 128 -11.05 -8.07 8.10
C ASN A 128 -11.37 -9.08 9.20
N LYS A 129 -11.43 -8.63 10.46
CA LYS A 129 -11.73 -9.50 11.61
C LYS A 129 -13.07 -10.22 11.48
N LYS A 130 -14.10 -9.54 10.98
CA LYS A 130 -15.45 -10.12 10.75
C LYS A 130 -15.47 -11.19 9.64
N LYS A 131 -14.51 -11.18 8.70
CA LYS A 131 -14.43 -12.18 7.62
C LYS A 131 -13.72 -13.48 8.02
N ARG A 132 -12.87 -13.44 9.05
CA ARG A 132 -12.17 -14.63 9.54
C ARG A 132 -13.19 -15.66 10.01
N THR A 133 -13.11 -16.85 9.43
CA THR A 133 -13.94 -17.98 9.88
C THR A 133 -13.46 -18.52 11.24
N ALA A 134 -14.28 -19.29 11.95
CA ALA A 134 -13.91 -19.86 13.25
C ALA A 134 -12.65 -20.75 13.17
N ASP A 135 -12.37 -21.35 12.01
CA ASP A 135 -11.20 -22.19 11.76
C ASP A 135 -9.91 -21.37 11.48
N GLU A 136 -10.05 -20.08 11.12
CA GLU A 136 -8.95 -19.13 10.89
C GLU A 136 -8.69 -18.26 12.13
N ALA A 137 -9.63 -18.18 13.06
CA ALA A 137 -9.49 -17.42 14.31
C ALA A 137 -8.40 -17.96 15.26
N PHE A 138 -7.90 -19.18 15.02
CA PHE A 138 -6.80 -19.82 15.76
C PHE A 138 -5.46 -19.75 15.03
N ARG A 139 -5.39 -19.06 13.90
CA ARG A 139 -4.13 -18.71 13.24
C ARG A 139 -3.55 -17.48 13.93
N ASP A 140 -2.56 -17.75 14.78
CA ASP A 140 -1.82 -16.78 15.61
C ASP A 140 -0.89 -15.86 14.78
N ASP A 141 -0.91 -15.96 13.45
CA ASP A 141 0.01 -15.32 12.50
C ASP A 141 -0.65 -14.22 11.64
N ASP A 142 -1.88 -13.83 11.97
CA ASP A 142 -2.77 -13.15 11.04
C ASP A 142 -2.72 -11.61 11.20
N TYR A 143 -1.78 -10.95 10.52
CA TYR A 143 -1.62 -9.50 10.34
C TYR A 143 -2.37 -8.61 11.35
N ASP A 144 -1.77 -8.38 12.53
CA ASP A 144 -2.32 -7.43 13.52
C ASP A 144 -2.14 -5.96 13.13
N TYR A 145 -1.52 -5.72 11.96
CA TYR A 145 -1.20 -4.41 11.45
C TYR A 145 -1.85 -4.12 10.09
N LEU A 146 -2.38 -2.90 9.95
CA LEU A 146 -2.77 -2.29 8.70
C LEU A 146 -1.87 -1.08 8.42
N TYR A 147 -1.63 -0.79 7.15
CA TYR A 147 -0.85 0.37 6.75
C TYR A 147 -1.73 1.53 6.28
N GLY A 148 -1.38 2.73 6.70
CA GLY A 148 -1.98 3.96 6.21
C GLY A 148 -1.00 4.73 5.33
N ILE A 149 -1.52 5.38 4.30
CA ILE A 149 -0.78 6.34 3.50
C ILE A 149 -1.61 7.62 3.40
N VAL A 150 -0.99 8.76 3.69
CA VAL A 150 -1.54 10.08 3.40
C VAL A 150 -0.56 10.81 2.50
N SER A 151 -1.02 11.30 1.34
CA SER A 151 -0.12 11.93 0.38
C SER A 151 -0.69 13.17 -0.27
N THR A 152 0.18 14.15 -0.51
CA THR A 152 -0.07 15.34 -1.35
C THR A 152 0.43 15.17 -2.80
N ALA A 153 0.81 13.95 -3.18
CA ALA A 153 1.63 13.55 -4.34
C ALA A 153 3.11 13.92 -4.23
N THR A 154 3.43 15.05 -3.58
CA THR A 154 4.81 15.53 -3.36
C THR A 154 5.36 15.09 -2.02
N GLU A 155 4.48 14.94 -1.01
CA GLU A 155 4.81 14.39 0.30
C GLU A 155 4.04 13.09 0.52
N TRP A 156 4.67 12.14 1.19
CA TRP A 156 4.13 10.82 1.47
C TRP A 156 4.37 10.48 2.93
N HIS A 157 3.29 10.24 3.65
CA HIS A 157 3.32 9.93 5.07
C HIS A 157 2.75 8.53 5.28
N PHE A 158 3.45 7.73 6.08
CA PHE A 158 3.14 6.33 6.31
C PHE A 158 2.72 6.13 7.75
N ILE A 159 1.64 5.37 7.95
CA ILE A 159 1.07 5.05 9.25
C ILE A 159 1.11 3.53 9.39
N VAL A 160 1.45 3.05 10.59
CA VAL A 160 1.26 1.65 10.98
C VAL A 160 0.19 1.65 12.06
N PHE A 161 -0.94 1.01 11.76
CA PHE A 161 -2.04 0.82 12.68
C PHE A 161 -1.97 -0.59 13.23
N ALA A 162 -1.63 -0.72 14.52
CA ALA A 162 -1.59 -1.99 15.24
C ALA A 162 -2.58 -1.94 16.40
N THR A 163 -3.32 -3.03 16.60
CA THR A 163 -4.33 -3.11 17.69
C THR A 163 -3.77 -3.62 19.02
N GLU A 164 -2.56 -4.19 18.99
CA GLU A 164 -1.77 -4.50 20.18
C GLU A 164 -0.55 -3.57 20.27
N PRO A 165 -0.07 -3.25 21.49
CA PRO A 165 1.17 -2.51 21.66
C PRO A 165 2.30 -3.25 20.95
N LEU A 166 3.07 -2.57 20.12
CA LEU A 166 4.34 -3.10 19.61
C LEU A 166 5.24 -3.33 20.83
N LEU A 167 5.30 -4.59 21.30
CA LEU A 167 6.24 -4.99 22.34
C LEU A 167 7.64 -4.89 21.73
N TYR A 168 8.28 -3.73 21.92
CA TYR A 168 9.71 -3.60 21.68
C TYR A 168 10.42 -4.56 22.65
N GLN A 169 10.99 -5.65 22.11
CA GLN A 169 12.00 -6.47 22.78
C GLN A 169 13.39 -5.90 22.52
#